data_AF-A0A7Y6KJ09-F1
#
_entry.id   AF-A0A7Y6KJ09-F1
#
_cell.length_a   1.000
_cell.length_b   1.000
_cell.length_c   1.000
_cell.angle_alpha   90.00
_cell.angle_beta   90.00
_cell.angle_gamma   90.00
#
_symmetry.space_group_name_H-M   'P 1'
#
loop_
_entity.id
_entity.type
_entity.pdbx_description
1 polymer ?
#
loop_
_entity_poly.entity_id
_entity_poly.type
_entity_poly.pdbx_seq_one_letter_code
_entity_poly.pdbx_strand_id
1 'polypeptide(L)' 'MRIRRYEAEVDIRTAAGETVTYKGDGVGPADEEPTVLLDGLETAALAQEPGGEVIASRAH' A
#
# COMPACT_ATOMS: atom_id res chain seq x y z
N MET A 1 -22.00 2.93 12.97
CA MET A 1 -20.65 2.65 12.46
C MET A 1 -20.39 3.60 11.30
N ARG A 2 -19.45 4.55 11.45
CA ARG A 2 -19.07 5.45 10.35
C ARG A 2 -18.06 4.70 9.48
N ILE A 3 -18.20 4.84 8.18
CA ILE A 3 -17.32 4.20 7.19
C ILE A 3 -16.56 5.30 6.48
N ARG A 4 -15.25 5.13 6.30
CA ARG A 4 -14.38 6.06 5.57
C ARG A 4 -13.69 5.31 4.43
N ARG A 5 -13.45 6.03 3.33
CA ARG A 5 -12.55 5.57 2.27
C ARG A 5 -11.12 5.95 2.64
N TYR A 6 -10.23 5.00 2.42
CA TYR A 6 -8.81 5.15 2.64
C TYR A 6 -8.11 4.85 1.33
N GLU A 7 -7.09 5.63 1.02
CA GLU A 7 -6.26 5.42 -0.15
C GLU A 7 -4.82 5.28 0.31
N ALA A 8 -4.11 4.27 -0.20
CA ALA A 8 -2.72 4.03 0.09
C ALA A 8 -1.94 3.86 -1.21
N GLU A 9 -0.69 4.33 -1.21
CA GLU A 9 0.23 4.16 -2.33
C GLU A 9 1.55 3.61 -1.80
N VAL A 10 2.11 2.63 -2.51
CA VAL A 10 3.42 2.01 -2.21
C VAL A 10 4.25 2.03 -3.47
N ASP A 11 5.40 2.67 -3.41
CA ASP A 11 6.39 2.69 -4.47
C ASP A 11 7.40 1.56 -4.23
N ILE A 12 7.48 0.62 -5.17
CA ILE A 12 8.42 -0.51 -5.17
C ILE A 12 9.51 -0.26 -6.22
N ARG A 13 10.77 -0.47 -5.84
CA ARG A 13 11.83 -0.68 -6.82
C ARG A 13 11.92 -2.16 -7.15
N THR A 14 11.65 -2.53 -8.39
CA THR A 14 11.66 -3.92 -8.85
C THR A 14 13.09 -4.47 -8.91
N ALA A 15 13.23 -5.79 -8.97
CA ALA A 15 14.53 -6.43 -9.16
C ALA A 15 15.24 -6.04 -10.48
N ALA A 16 14.49 -5.56 -11.47
CA ALA A 16 15.02 -5.02 -12.72
C ALA A 16 15.53 -3.57 -12.58
N GLY A 17 15.31 -2.94 -11.42
CA GLY A 17 15.69 -1.55 -11.13
C GLY A 17 14.64 -0.52 -11.53
N GLU A 18 13.46 -0.95 -11.97
CA GLU A 18 12.35 -0.07 -12.33
C GLU A 18 11.60 0.38 -11.07
N THR A 19 10.89 1.50 -11.14
CA THR A 19 10.01 1.96 -10.05
C THR A 19 8.56 1.76 -10.46
N VAL A 20 7.80 1.03 -9.64
CA VAL A 20 6.39 0.73 -9.84
C VAL A 20 5.60 1.25 -8.64
N THR A 21 4.54 2.00 -8.90
CA THR A 21 3.62 2.49 -7.87
C THR A 21 2.39 1.59 -7.79
N TYR A 22 2.20 0.94 -6.65
CA TYR A 22 0.98 0.22 -6.31
C TYR A 22 0.03 1.15 -5.57
N LYS A 23 -1.25 1.13 -5.95
CA LYS A 23 -2.32 1.88 -5.29
C LYS A 23 -3.33 0.90 -4.72
N GLY A 24 -3.71 1.12 -3.47
CA GLY A 24 -4.77 0.38 -2.80
C GLY A 24 -5.84 1.34 -2.33
N ASP A 25 -7.08 1.08 -2.69
CA ASP A 25 -8.24 1.71 -2.09
C ASP A 25 -8.97 0.73 -1.17
N GLY A 26 -9.48 1.23 -0.05
CA GLY A 26 -10.20 0.41 0.90
C GLY A 26 -11.29 1.18 1.64
N VAL A 27 -12.22 0.41 2.19
CA VAL A 27 -13.38 0.93 2.91
C VAL A 27 -13.39 0.30 4.29
N GLY A 28 -13.19 1.10 5.32
CA GLY A 28 -13.07 0.63 6.70
C GLY A 28 -13.89 1.45 7.70
N PRO A 29 -14.08 0.95 8.93
CA PRO A 29 -14.59 1.76 10.02
C PRO A 29 -13.73 3.02 10.21
N ALA A 30 -14.37 4.18 10.32
CA ALA A 30 -13.68 5.48 10.42
C ALA A 30 -12.79 5.63 11.67
N ASP A 31 -12.96 4.73 12.64
CA ASP A 31 -12.25 4.67 13.91
C ASP A 31 -10.98 3.79 13.82
N GLU A 32 -10.76 3.14 12.67
CA GLU A 32 -9.59 2.30 12.38
C GLU A 32 -8.46 3.14 11.78
N GLU A 33 -7.22 2.87 12.19
CA GLU A 33 -6.06 3.60 11.67
C GLU A 33 -5.78 3.25 10.19
N PRO A 34 -5.56 4.25 9.32
CA PRO A 34 -5.22 4.05 7.91
C PRO A 34 -3.99 3.15 7.67
N THR A 35 -3.12 3.01 8.68
CA THR A 35 -1.86 2.26 8.65
C THR A 35 -2.06 0.77 8.39
N VAL A 36 -3.16 0.17 8.85
CA VAL A 36 -3.47 -1.26 8.61
C VAL A 36 -3.62 -1.56 7.11
N LEU A 37 -4.12 -0.58 6.35
CA LEU A 37 -4.29 -0.67 4.91
C LEU A 37 -2.95 -0.57 4.17
N LEU A 38 -2.02 0.22 4.71
CA LEU A 38 -0.68 0.39 4.17
C LEU A 38 0.12 -0.91 4.29
N ASP A 39 0.11 -1.55 5.46
CA ASP A 39 0.81 -2.82 5.70
C ASP A 39 0.32 -3.94 4.76
N GLY A 40 -0.99 -4.00 4.55
CA GLY A 40 -1.61 -4.94 3.60
C GLY A 40 -1.19 -4.68 2.15
N LEU A 41 -1.15 -3.40 1.75
CA LEU A 41 -0.73 -2.99 0.42
C LEU A 41 0.76 -3.27 0.18
N GLU A 42 1.63 -2.97 1.15
CA GLU A 42 3.08 -3.26 1.05
C GLU A 42 3.32 -4.76 0.89
N THR A 43 2.65 -5.59 1.69
CA THR A 43 2.76 -7.05 1.61
C THR A 43 2.31 -7.56 0.23
N ALA A 44 1.19 -7.05 -0.28
CA ALA A 44 0.68 -7.43 -1.60
C ALA A 44 1.60 -6.95 -2.74
N ALA A 45 2.14 -5.75 -2.64
CA ALA A 45 3.07 -5.18 -3.62
C ALA A 45 4.37 -6.00 -3.70
N LEU A 46 4.95 -6.35 -2.55
CA LEU A 46 6.14 -7.21 -2.48
C LEU A 46 5.88 -8.64 -2.98
N ALA A 47 4.66 -9.16 -2.80
CA ALA A 47 4.28 -10.45 -3.36
C ALA A 47 4.17 -10.43 -4.89
N GLN A 48 3.78 -9.29 -5.48
CA GLN A 48 3.74 -9.09 -6.94
C GLN A 48 5.13 -8.82 -7.53
N GLU A 49 6.04 -8.24 -6.75
CA GLU A 49 7.41 -7.94 -7.17
C GLU A 49 8.43 -8.74 -6.34
N PRO A 50 8.61 -10.06 -6.61
CA PRO A 50 9.60 -10.87 -5.91
C PRO A 50 11.01 -10.30 -6.06
N GLY A 51 11.63 -9.94 -4.94
CA GLY A 51 12.96 -9.30 -4.92
C GLY A 51 12.94 -7.79 -5.14
N GLY A 52 11.75 -7.18 -5.20
CA GLY A 52 11.59 -5.74 -5.11
C GLY A 52 11.75 -5.21 -3.68
N GLU A 53 11.96 -3.90 -3.56
CA GLU A 53 12.14 -3.17 -2.29
C GLU A 53 11.12 -2.04 -2.19
N VAL A 54 10.49 -1.88 -1.02
CA VAL A 54 9.66 -0.70 -0.74
C VAL A 54 10.55 0.52 -0.56
N ILE A 55 10.33 1.56 -1.36
CA ILE A 55 11.14 2.78 -1.33
C ILE A 55 10.36 4.00 -0.83
N ALA A 56 9.03 3.97 -0.91
CA ALA A 56 8.15 4.93 -0.29
C ALA A 56 6.76 4.33 -0.07
N SER A 57 6.08 4.75 0.99
CA SER A 57 4.69 4.39 1.26
C SER A 57 3.94 5.56 1.90
N ARG A 58 2.67 5.74 1.52
CA ARG A 58 1.82 6.86 1.96
C ARG A 58 0.36 6.43 2.06
N ALA A 59 -0.36 6.97 3.04
CA ALA A 59 -1.80 6.75 3.25
C ALA A 59 -2.55 8.09 3.36
N HIS A 60 -3.81 8.12 2.91
CA HIS A 60 -4.67 9.31 2.75
C HIS A 60 -6.09 9.09 3.32
#